data_AF-A0A9D5TR58-F1
#
_entry.id   AF-A0A9D5TR58-F1
#
_cell.length_a   1.000
_cell.length_b   1.000
_cell.length_c   1.000
_cell.angle_alpha   90.00
_cell.angle_beta   90.00
_cell.angle_gamma   90.00
#
_symmetry.space_group_name_H-M   'P 1'
#
loop_
_entity.id
_entity.type
_entity.pdbx_description
1 polymer ?
#
loop_
_entity_poly.entity_id
_entity_poly.type
_entity_poly.pdbx_seq_one_letter_code
_entity_poly.pdbx_strand_id
1 'polypeptide(L)'
;QIVLCKGVNDGEELTKTLCDLAAFTPMAVSVSVVPVGLTRYREGLYSLEPFTKEDALSVVKQVEELQKKFLADFGSRFAYVSDEFYLLAGLPLPPAEHYEDFPQIENGVGMEASMEEEFLAALEEEPPMGNPGKTVIATGVLAYPFIKKLVDMAKMRYTNIEADVIAVSNNLFGGGVTVAGLLGGRDLLEQLQGITMDRLLITESMLKADEPIFLDDVTVEELEQTLKTTLVPCRNDGYDFLEKLLGREDFPYYENDDII
;
A
#
# COMPACT_ATOMS: atom_id res chain seq x y z
N GLN A 1 -1.09 -16.25 -4.70
CA GLN A 1 -0.23 -15.17 -5.24
C GLN A 1 0.75 -15.76 -6.25
N ILE A 2 0.80 -15.18 -7.45
CA ILE A 2 1.81 -15.43 -8.49
C ILE A 2 2.77 -14.24 -8.49
N VAL A 3 4.04 -14.50 -8.18
CA VAL A 3 5.10 -13.51 -8.39
C VAL A 3 5.55 -13.61 -9.84
N LEU A 4 5.29 -12.57 -10.60
CA LEU A 4 5.59 -12.50 -12.02
C LEU A 4 7.02 -12.01 -12.23
N CYS A 5 7.78 -12.79 -12.99
CA CYS A 5 9.16 -12.55 -13.36
C CYS A 5 9.24 -12.46 -14.88
N LYS A 6 9.64 -11.29 -15.38
CA LYS A 6 9.74 -11.01 -16.81
C LYS A 6 10.64 -12.03 -17.52
N GLY A 7 10.16 -12.58 -18.63
CA GLY A 7 10.86 -13.59 -19.43
C GLY A 7 11.01 -14.97 -18.77
N VAL A 8 10.38 -15.20 -17.62
CA VAL A 8 10.46 -16.46 -16.87
C VAL A 8 9.10 -17.14 -16.78
N ASN A 9 8.07 -16.43 -16.32
CA ASN A 9 6.72 -16.96 -16.14
C ASN A 9 5.61 -15.96 -16.54
N ASP A 10 5.94 -14.97 -17.37
CA ASP A 10 5.01 -14.02 -17.99
C ASP A 10 4.51 -14.52 -19.36
N GLY A 11 3.65 -13.73 -20.02
CA GLY A 11 3.13 -14.06 -21.35
C GLY A 11 2.33 -15.37 -21.37
N GLU A 12 2.61 -16.26 -22.32
CA GLU A 12 1.84 -17.50 -22.51
C GLU A 12 1.82 -18.39 -21.25
N GLU A 13 2.93 -18.44 -20.50
CA GLU A 13 3.02 -19.23 -19.27
C GLU A 13 2.12 -18.67 -18.16
N LEU A 14 1.94 -17.34 -18.09
CA LEU A 14 0.98 -16.73 -17.18
C LEU A 14 -0.45 -17.14 -17.56
N THR A 15 -0.83 -17.03 -18.84
CA THR A 15 -2.17 -17.45 -19.31
C THR A 15 -2.43 -18.91 -18.99
N LYS A 16 -1.46 -19.79 -19.27
CA LYS A 16 -1.57 -21.22 -18.98
C LYS A 16 -1.76 -21.45 -17.48
N THR A 17 -0.92 -20.84 -16.65
CA THR A 17 -1.01 -20.95 -15.18
C THR A 17 -2.37 -20.51 -14.66
N LEU A 18 -2.88 -19.35 -15.11
CA LEU A 18 -4.18 -18.84 -14.68
C LEU A 18 -5.33 -19.76 -15.12
N CYS A 19 -5.28 -20.30 -16.34
CA CYS A 19 -6.29 -21.25 -16.82
C CYS A 19 -6.26 -22.59 -16.06
N ASP A 20 -5.05 -23.12 -15.81
CA ASP A 20 -4.84 -24.37 -15.07
C ASP A 20 -5.37 -24.22 -13.63
N LEU A 21 -5.14 -23.08 -12.98
CA LEU A 21 -5.66 -22.79 -11.64
C LEU A 21 -7.19 -22.58 -11.65
N ALA A 22 -7.72 -21.85 -12.63
CA ALA A 22 -9.16 -21.59 -12.75
C ALA A 22 -9.96 -22.88 -12.96
N ALA A 23 -9.36 -23.93 -13.52
CA ALA A 23 -9.99 -25.25 -13.66
C ALA A 23 -10.37 -25.90 -12.31
N PHE A 24 -9.82 -25.44 -11.19
CA PHE A 24 -10.17 -25.90 -9.85
C PHE A 24 -11.31 -25.10 -9.20
N THR A 25 -11.93 -24.15 -9.91
CA THR A 25 -13.08 -23.39 -9.42
C THR A 25 -14.27 -24.34 -9.13
N PRO A 26 -14.98 -24.22 -7.99
CA PRO A 26 -14.89 -23.15 -6.99
C PRO A 26 -13.93 -23.42 -5.82
N MET A 27 -13.16 -24.51 -5.83
CA MET A 27 -12.23 -24.82 -4.73
C MET A 27 -11.03 -23.87 -4.68
N ALA A 28 -10.54 -23.44 -5.85
CA ALA A 28 -9.67 -22.28 -5.94
C ALA A 28 -10.54 -21.02 -6.03
N VAL A 29 -10.42 -20.13 -5.03
CA VAL A 29 -11.29 -18.94 -4.90
C VAL A 29 -10.79 -17.79 -5.78
N SER A 30 -9.50 -17.48 -5.72
CA SER A 30 -8.90 -16.39 -6.50
C SER A 30 -7.38 -16.49 -6.55
N VAL A 31 -6.76 -15.70 -7.43
CA VAL A 31 -5.32 -15.60 -7.59
C VAL A 31 -4.90 -14.15 -7.86
N SER A 32 -3.91 -13.68 -7.10
CA SER A 32 -3.22 -12.41 -7.36
C SER A 32 -2.01 -12.60 -8.28
N VAL A 33 -1.73 -11.62 -9.12
CA VAL A 33 -0.54 -11.49 -9.98
C VAL A 33 0.19 -10.22 -9.57
N VAL A 34 1.39 -10.36 -9.00
CA VAL A 34 2.20 -9.25 -8.48
C VAL A 34 3.54 -9.20 -9.23
N PRO A 35 4.15 -8.04 -9.48
CA PRO A 35 5.48 -7.98 -10.06
C PRO A 35 6.52 -8.45 -9.06
N VAL A 36 7.64 -8.98 -9.56
CA VAL A 36 8.79 -9.30 -8.70
C VAL A 36 9.41 -8.03 -8.12
N GLY A 37 9.46 -7.95 -6.79
CA GLY A 37 10.21 -6.92 -6.08
C GLY A 37 11.72 -7.17 -6.16
N LEU A 38 12.47 -6.24 -6.73
CA LEU A 38 13.93 -6.36 -6.85
C LEU A 38 14.63 -5.49 -5.79
N THR A 39 15.32 -6.16 -4.87
CA THR A 39 16.16 -5.51 -3.85
C THR A 39 17.63 -5.46 -4.28
N ARG A 40 18.44 -4.64 -3.60
CA ARG A 40 19.90 -4.60 -3.78
C ARG A 40 20.63 -5.87 -3.29
N TYR A 41 19.99 -6.70 -2.49
CA TYR A 41 20.59 -7.88 -1.88
C TYR A 41 20.49 -9.11 -2.80
N ARG A 42 21.14 -9.05 -3.96
CA ARG A 42 21.02 -10.07 -5.03
C ARG A 42 22.36 -10.55 -5.61
N GLU A 43 23.47 -10.34 -4.89
CA GLU A 43 24.78 -10.79 -5.34
C GLU A 43 24.81 -12.33 -5.51
N GLY A 44 25.26 -12.79 -6.68
CA GLY A 44 25.34 -14.22 -7.00
C GLY A 44 24.01 -14.91 -7.33
N LEU A 45 22.88 -14.18 -7.37
CA LEU A 45 21.56 -14.72 -7.71
C LEU A 45 21.27 -14.64 -9.22
N TYR A 46 20.23 -15.35 -9.66
CA TYR A 46 19.73 -15.28 -11.04
C TYR A 46 19.35 -13.84 -11.43
N SER A 47 19.75 -13.42 -12.64
CA SER A 47 19.46 -12.08 -13.16
C SER A 47 17.99 -11.96 -13.50
N LEU A 48 17.31 -10.97 -12.90
CA LEU A 48 15.91 -10.65 -13.19
C LEU A 48 15.83 -9.22 -13.71
N GLU A 49 14.97 -9.02 -14.70
CA GLU A 49 14.66 -7.70 -15.23
C GLU A 49 13.39 -7.14 -14.58
N PRO A 50 13.36 -5.85 -14.22
CA PRO A 50 12.13 -5.20 -13.78
C PRO A 50 11.15 -5.04 -14.95
N PHE A 51 9.85 -4.99 -14.63
CA PHE A 51 8.81 -4.64 -15.60
C PHE A 51 8.91 -3.17 -15.98
N THR A 52 8.82 -2.88 -17.28
CA THR A 52 8.63 -1.52 -17.79
C THR A 52 7.15 -1.13 -17.78
N LYS A 53 6.85 0.13 -18.07
CA LYS A 53 5.48 0.61 -18.25
C LYS A 53 4.73 -0.17 -19.33
N GLU A 54 5.40 -0.43 -20.46
CA GLU A 54 4.84 -1.17 -21.59
C GLU A 54 4.59 -2.64 -21.22
N ASP A 55 5.51 -3.27 -20.47
CA ASP A 55 5.34 -4.64 -19.99
C ASP A 55 4.14 -4.73 -19.02
N ALA A 56 4.06 -3.81 -18.04
CA ALA A 56 2.96 -3.74 -17.08
C ALA A 56 1.60 -3.57 -17.79
N LEU A 57 1.53 -2.70 -18.81
CA LEU A 57 0.33 -2.52 -19.62
C LEU A 57 -0.09 -3.81 -20.35
N SER A 58 0.87 -4.60 -20.82
CA SER A 58 0.61 -5.90 -21.44
C SER A 58 0.05 -6.91 -20.44
N VAL A 59 0.62 -6.97 -19.24
CA VAL A 59 0.17 -7.86 -18.16
C VAL A 59 -1.25 -7.51 -17.73
N VAL A 60 -1.56 -6.23 -17.49
CA VAL A 60 -2.91 -5.77 -17.12
C VAL A 60 -3.93 -6.20 -18.17
N LYS A 61 -3.67 -5.91 -19.45
CA LYS A 61 -4.58 -6.28 -20.56
C LYS A 61 -4.80 -7.79 -20.64
N GLN A 62 -3.73 -8.56 -20.55
CA GLN A 62 -3.77 -10.02 -20.60
C GLN A 62 -4.65 -10.59 -19.48
N VAL A 63 -4.47 -10.10 -18.24
CA VAL A 63 -5.26 -10.58 -17.10
C VAL A 63 -6.72 -10.12 -17.21
N GLU A 64 -7.00 -8.86 -17.60
CA GLU A 64 -8.37 -8.36 -17.80
C GLU A 64 -9.13 -9.13 -18.89
N GLU A 65 -8.46 -9.58 -19.96
CA GLU A 65 -9.08 -10.45 -20.97
C GLU A 65 -9.50 -11.80 -20.39
N LEU A 66 -8.65 -12.40 -19.54
CA LEU A 66 -8.98 -13.63 -18.83
C LEU A 66 -10.07 -13.41 -17.79
N GLN A 67 -10.08 -12.30 -17.07
CA GLN A 67 -11.14 -11.94 -16.12
C GLN A 67 -12.51 -11.94 -16.79
N LYS A 68 -12.63 -11.39 -18.01
CA LYS A 68 -13.90 -11.41 -18.77
C LYS A 68 -14.38 -12.83 -19.04
N LYS A 69 -13.46 -13.73 -19.38
CA LYS A 69 -13.76 -15.15 -19.61
C LYS A 69 -14.17 -15.84 -18.30
N PHE A 70 -13.39 -15.69 -17.24
CA PHE A 70 -13.68 -16.29 -15.94
C PHE A 70 -15.01 -15.80 -15.35
N LEU A 71 -15.31 -14.51 -15.51
CA LEU A 71 -16.58 -13.94 -15.07
C LEU A 71 -17.76 -14.56 -15.82
N ALA A 72 -17.63 -14.81 -17.13
CA ALA A 72 -18.65 -15.48 -17.92
C ALA A 72 -18.81 -16.97 -17.59
N ASP A 73 -17.70 -17.67 -17.32
CA ASP A 73 -17.67 -19.12 -17.09
C ASP A 73 -18.07 -19.48 -15.64
N PHE A 74 -17.68 -18.66 -14.66
CA PHE A 74 -17.76 -18.99 -13.23
C PHE A 74 -18.45 -17.94 -12.36
N GLY A 75 -18.77 -16.76 -12.91
CA GLY A 75 -19.37 -15.67 -12.14
C GLY A 75 -18.38 -14.89 -11.24
N SER A 76 -17.07 -15.14 -11.37
CA SER A 76 -16.01 -14.38 -10.72
C SER A 76 -14.86 -14.12 -11.68
N ARG A 77 -14.20 -12.98 -11.52
CA ARG A 77 -12.99 -12.62 -12.28
C ARG A 77 -11.80 -13.52 -11.97
N PHE A 78 -11.79 -14.21 -10.83
CA PHE A 78 -10.80 -15.19 -10.37
C PHE A 78 -9.34 -14.68 -10.26
N ALA A 79 -8.80 -14.06 -11.30
CA ALA A 79 -7.44 -13.53 -11.38
C ALA A 79 -7.43 -12.00 -11.25
N TYR A 80 -6.50 -11.47 -10.47
CA TYR A 80 -6.37 -10.03 -10.24
C TYR A 80 -4.90 -9.62 -10.30
N VAL A 81 -4.59 -8.55 -11.01
CA VAL A 81 -3.27 -7.90 -10.93
C VAL A 81 -3.23 -6.96 -9.74
N SER A 82 -2.06 -6.77 -9.14
CA SER A 82 -1.87 -5.80 -8.06
C SER A 82 -2.01 -4.35 -8.54
N ASP A 83 -2.30 -3.46 -7.59
CA ASP A 83 -2.37 -2.02 -7.81
C ASP A 83 -1.06 -1.50 -8.41
N GLU A 84 0.08 -2.08 -8.00
CA GLU A 84 1.40 -1.76 -8.56
C GLU A 84 1.46 -1.95 -10.08
N PHE A 85 0.83 -2.97 -10.67
CA PHE A 85 0.83 -3.13 -12.13
C PHE A 85 0.05 -2.00 -12.83
N TYR A 86 -1.09 -1.58 -12.29
CA TYR A 86 -1.84 -0.45 -12.83
C TYR A 86 -1.04 0.85 -12.74
N LEU A 87 -0.43 1.10 -11.58
CA LEU A 87 0.38 2.29 -11.32
C LEU A 87 1.63 2.33 -12.22
N LEU A 88 2.36 1.21 -12.36
CA LEU A 88 3.49 1.08 -13.28
C LEU A 88 3.06 1.29 -14.74
N ALA A 89 1.89 0.79 -15.13
CA ALA A 89 1.31 1.01 -16.46
C ALA A 89 0.82 2.45 -16.69
N GLY A 90 0.74 3.28 -15.63
CA GLY A 90 0.16 4.62 -15.67
C GLY A 90 -1.34 4.60 -15.98
N LEU A 91 -2.03 3.56 -15.53
CA LEU A 91 -3.48 3.41 -15.64
C LEU A 91 -4.15 3.85 -14.34
N PRO A 92 -5.40 4.38 -14.41
CA PRO A 92 -6.20 4.52 -13.20
C PRO A 92 -6.50 3.14 -12.61
N LEU A 93 -6.61 3.08 -11.28
CA LEU A 93 -7.08 1.88 -10.62
C LEU A 93 -8.56 1.63 -10.94
N PRO A 94 -8.97 0.35 -11.10
CA PRO A 94 -10.37 -0.02 -11.15
C PRO A 94 -11.16 0.43 -9.90
N PRO A 95 -12.48 0.66 -10.02
CA PRO A 95 -13.34 0.92 -8.87
C PRO A 95 -13.46 -0.33 -7.98
N ALA A 96 -13.90 -0.15 -6.72
CA ALA A 96 -14.06 -1.22 -5.73
C ALA A 96 -14.81 -2.45 -6.27
N GLU A 97 -15.92 -2.26 -7.00
CA GLU A 97 -16.73 -3.33 -7.63
C GLU A 97 -15.93 -4.28 -8.55
N HIS A 98 -14.80 -3.81 -9.09
CA HIS A 98 -13.92 -4.66 -9.90
C HIS A 98 -13.32 -5.80 -9.07
N TYR A 99 -13.04 -5.56 -7.79
CA TYR A 99 -12.32 -6.47 -6.91
C TYR A 99 -13.22 -7.47 -6.18
N GLU A 100 -14.54 -7.45 -6.44
CA GLU A 100 -15.52 -8.31 -5.77
C GLU A 100 -15.44 -8.10 -4.24
N ASP A 101 -15.30 -9.17 -3.45
CA ASP A 101 -15.14 -9.10 -2.00
C ASP A 101 -13.66 -8.92 -1.58
N PHE A 102 -12.84 -8.29 -2.43
CA PHE A 102 -11.40 -8.05 -2.22
C PHE A 102 -10.59 -9.28 -1.75
N PRO A 103 -10.69 -10.45 -2.41
CA PRO A 103 -10.15 -11.71 -1.89
C PRO A 103 -8.61 -11.80 -1.88
N GLN A 104 -7.93 -10.75 -2.35
CA GLN A 104 -6.48 -10.67 -2.51
C GLN A 104 -5.90 -9.36 -1.95
N ILE A 105 -6.63 -8.66 -1.07
CA ILE A 105 -6.21 -7.34 -0.57
C ILE A 105 -4.83 -7.35 0.11
N GLU A 106 -4.55 -8.40 0.88
CA GLU A 106 -3.24 -8.66 1.53
C GLU A 106 -2.07 -8.78 0.52
N ASN A 107 -2.36 -9.03 -0.75
CA ASN A 107 -1.37 -9.14 -1.82
C ASN A 107 -1.23 -7.84 -2.64
N GLY A 108 -1.73 -6.71 -2.12
CA GLY A 108 -1.66 -5.43 -2.82
C GLY A 108 -2.65 -5.31 -3.98
N VAL A 109 -3.81 -5.97 -3.89
CA VAL A 109 -4.85 -5.95 -4.92
C VAL A 109 -6.07 -5.22 -4.39
N GLY A 110 -6.36 -4.03 -4.92
CA GLY A 110 -7.51 -3.22 -4.55
C GLY A 110 -7.37 -2.49 -3.22
N MET A 111 -6.15 -2.36 -2.67
CA MET A 111 -5.91 -1.68 -1.40
C MET A 111 -6.29 -0.20 -1.49
N GLU A 112 -5.85 0.49 -2.55
CA GLU A 112 -6.19 1.90 -2.72
C GLU A 112 -7.68 2.11 -3.02
N ALA A 113 -8.32 1.16 -3.73
CA ALA A 113 -9.75 1.24 -4.01
C ALA A 113 -10.61 1.05 -2.75
N SER A 114 -10.28 0.06 -1.90
CA SER A 114 -10.96 -0.15 -0.61
C SER A 114 -10.78 1.07 0.29
N MET A 115 -9.54 1.53 0.46
CA MET A 115 -9.21 2.67 1.32
C MET A 115 -9.88 3.96 0.84
N GLU A 116 -9.99 4.19 -0.47
CA GLU A 116 -10.69 5.37 -0.99
C GLU A 116 -12.20 5.33 -0.70
N GLU A 117 -12.84 4.18 -0.89
CA GLU A 117 -14.27 4.00 -0.62
C GLU A 117 -14.58 4.23 0.86
N GLU A 118 -13.80 3.61 1.75
CA GLU A 118 -13.89 3.80 3.20
C GLU A 118 -13.65 5.27 3.60
N PHE A 119 -12.63 5.91 3.02
CA PHE A 119 -12.29 7.30 3.34
C PHE A 119 -13.38 8.28 2.90
N LEU A 120 -13.98 8.04 1.72
CA LEU A 120 -15.11 8.82 1.22
C LEU A 120 -16.33 8.66 2.13
N ALA A 121 -16.66 7.43 2.53
CA ALA A 121 -17.75 7.18 3.48
C ALA A 121 -17.50 7.88 4.82
N ALA A 122 -16.27 7.79 5.35
CA ALA A 122 -15.86 8.48 6.58
C ALA A 122 -15.98 10.02 6.47
N LEU A 123 -15.64 10.60 5.31
CA LEU A 123 -15.80 12.03 5.06
C LEU A 123 -17.27 12.47 5.04
N GLU A 124 -18.18 11.63 4.53
CA GLU A 124 -19.62 11.90 4.50
C GLU A 124 -20.26 11.94 5.89
N GLU A 125 -19.68 11.23 6.86
CA GLU A 125 -20.11 11.27 8.25
C GLU A 125 -19.79 12.61 8.95
N GLU A 126 -19.00 13.47 8.30
CA GLU A 126 -18.57 14.78 8.79
C GLU A 126 -18.02 14.74 10.23
N PRO A 127 -17.05 13.85 10.54
CA PRO A 127 -16.50 13.75 11.88
C PRO A 127 -16.03 15.13 12.39
N PRO A 128 -16.38 15.56 13.62
CA PRO A 128 -15.86 16.80 14.18
C PRO A 128 -14.33 16.82 14.19
N MET A 129 -13.75 17.98 13.90
CA MET A 129 -12.31 18.20 13.93
C MET A 129 -11.74 18.03 15.35
N GLY A 130 -10.68 17.25 15.49
CA GLY A 130 -9.87 17.15 16.71
C GLY A 130 -8.81 18.26 16.79
N ASN A 131 -7.63 17.93 17.31
CA ASN A 131 -6.49 18.84 17.33
C ASN A 131 -5.22 18.17 16.77
N PRO A 132 -5.10 18.06 15.44
CA PRO A 132 -4.01 17.32 14.81
C PRO A 132 -2.66 18.04 14.83
N GLY A 133 -2.62 19.34 15.15
CA GLY A 133 -1.41 20.15 14.99
C GLY A 133 -0.87 20.12 13.55
N LYS A 134 0.43 20.36 13.40
CA LYS A 134 1.14 20.20 12.13
C LYS A 134 1.48 18.74 11.90
N THR A 135 0.85 18.14 10.91
CA THR A 135 0.98 16.71 10.59
C THR A 135 1.82 16.50 9.33
N VAL A 136 2.71 15.50 9.34
CA VAL A 136 3.36 14.99 8.14
C VAL A 136 2.91 13.56 7.92
N ILE A 137 2.60 13.20 6.68
CA ILE A 137 2.32 11.83 6.27
C ILE A 137 3.49 11.36 5.42
N ALA A 138 4.20 10.33 5.88
CA ALA A 138 5.27 9.71 5.12
C ALA A 138 4.78 8.40 4.49
N THR A 139 5.01 8.25 3.18
CA THR A 139 4.58 7.07 2.42
C THR A 139 5.59 6.73 1.32
N GLY A 140 5.49 5.52 0.77
CA GLY A 140 6.32 5.09 -0.35
C GLY A 140 6.04 5.91 -1.61
N VAL A 141 7.03 5.99 -2.49
CA VAL A 141 6.93 6.73 -3.77
C VAL A 141 5.71 6.28 -4.60
N LEU A 142 5.38 4.99 -4.56
CA LEU A 142 4.26 4.43 -5.33
C LEU A 142 2.90 4.94 -4.84
N ALA A 143 2.68 4.94 -3.52
CA ALA A 143 1.43 5.34 -2.88
C ALA A 143 1.29 6.87 -2.67
N TYR A 144 2.36 7.64 -2.87
CA TYR A 144 2.38 9.09 -2.67
C TYR A 144 1.23 9.83 -3.38
N PRO A 145 0.97 9.62 -4.68
CA PRO A 145 -0.09 10.35 -5.37
C PRO A 145 -1.47 10.07 -4.77
N PHE A 146 -1.70 8.84 -4.34
CA PHE A 146 -2.96 8.40 -3.73
C PHE A 146 -3.17 9.02 -2.35
N ILE A 147 -2.19 8.90 -1.45
CA ILE A 147 -2.28 9.50 -0.12
C ILE A 147 -2.42 11.03 -0.21
N LYS A 148 -1.70 11.67 -1.14
CA LYS A 148 -1.86 13.10 -1.40
C LYS A 148 -3.27 13.47 -1.82
N LYS A 149 -3.89 12.68 -2.71
CA LYS A 149 -5.29 12.87 -3.12
C LYS A 149 -6.24 12.84 -1.92
N LEU A 150 -6.12 11.84 -1.04
CA LEU A 150 -6.96 11.73 0.16
C LEU A 150 -6.80 12.93 1.10
N VAL A 151 -5.55 13.36 1.35
CA VAL A 151 -5.26 14.53 2.19
C VAL A 151 -5.82 15.82 1.57
N ASP A 152 -5.70 15.99 0.25
CA ASP A 152 -6.25 17.15 -0.45
C ASP A 152 -7.79 17.17 -0.37
N MET A 153 -8.45 16.01 -0.46
CA MET A 153 -9.90 15.87 -0.26
C MET A 153 -10.33 16.26 1.16
N ALA A 154 -9.61 15.79 2.18
CA ALA A 154 -9.88 16.20 3.56
C ALA A 154 -9.68 17.71 3.76
N LYS A 155 -8.64 18.31 3.18
CA LYS A 155 -8.40 19.77 3.24
C LYS A 155 -9.50 20.59 2.57
N MET A 156 -10.17 20.06 1.55
CA MET A 156 -11.34 20.71 0.96
C MET A 156 -12.54 20.72 1.93
N ARG A 157 -12.65 19.71 2.81
CA ARG A 157 -13.74 19.57 3.78
C ARG A 157 -13.46 20.25 5.12
N TYR A 158 -12.18 20.34 5.52
CA TYR A 158 -11.71 20.85 6.80
C TYR A 158 -10.62 21.92 6.60
N THR A 159 -10.94 23.17 6.93
CA THR A 159 -10.05 24.33 6.67
C THR A 159 -8.82 24.40 7.57
N ASN A 160 -8.80 23.64 8.66
CA ASN A 160 -7.77 23.72 9.71
C ASN A 160 -6.76 22.55 9.66
N ILE A 161 -6.80 21.73 8.61
CA ILE A 161 -5.80 20.66 8.42
C ILE A 161 -4.49 21.26 7.92
N GLU A 162 -3.46 21.27 8.77
CA GLU A 162 -2.07 21.55 8.40
C GLU A 162 -1.32 20.22 8.22
N ALA A 163 -1.44 19.64 7.02
CA ALA A 163 -0.87 18.33 6.71
C ALA A 163 -0.02 18.35 5.43
N ASP A 164 1.21 17.84 5.47
CA ASP A 164 2.06 17.64 4.29
C ASP A 164 2.25 16.16 4.01
N VAL A 165 2.22 15.76 2.73
CA VAL A 165 2.52 14.37 2.32
C VAL A 165 3.92 14.34 1.72
N ILE A 166 4.73 13.38 2.14
CA ILE A 166 6.13 13.22 1.71
C ILE A 166 6.32 11.81 1.16
N ALA A 167 6.79 11.75 -0.08
CA ALA A 167 7.27 10.51 -0.70
C ALA A 167 8.65 10.17 -0.16
N VAL A 168 8.80 8.98 0.40
CA VAL A 168 10.05 8.47 0.96
C VAL A 168 10.57 7.38 0.03
N SER A 169 11.83 7.54 -0.39
CA SER A 169 12.53 6.53 -1.20
C SER A 169 13.06 5.43 -0.31
N ASN A 170 12.92 4.17 -0.74
CA ASN A 170 13.40 3.01 -0.01
C ASN A 170 14.89 2.77 -0.29
N ASN A 171 15.79 3.35 0.52
CA ASN A 171 17.22 3.14 0.37
C ASN A 171 17.64 1.81 1.01
N LEU A 172 16.89 1.29 1.98
CA LEU A 172 17.13 -0.01 2.61
C LEU A 172 17.24 -1.15 1.59
N PHE A 173 16.33 -1.20 0.62
CA PHE A 173 16.32 -2.18 -0.46
C PHE A 173 16.91 -1.67 -1.79
N GLY A 174 17.44 -0.45 -1.83
CA GLY A 174 18.14 0.10 -3.00
C GLY A 174 17.25 0.71 -4.08
N GLY A 175 16.06 1.17 -3.72
CA GLY A 175 15.17 2.00 -4.55
C GLY A 175 14.28 1.25 -5.53
N GLY A 176 14.53 -0.05 -5.79
CA GLY A 176 13.70 -0.88 -6.66
C GLY A 176 12.36 -1.30 -6.04
N VAL A 177 12.24 -1.23 -4.71
CA VAL A 177 11.02 -1.50 -3.96
C VAL A 177 10.39 -0.16 -3.57
N THR A 178 9.16 0.11 -3.99
CA THR A 178 8.55 1.45 -3.88
C THR A 178 7.30 1.49 -3.01
N VAL A 179 6.87 0.34 -2.47
CA VAL A 179 5.73 0.19 -1.57
C VAL A 179 6.04 0.76 -0.18
N ALA A 180 5.01 1.31 0.47
CA ALA A 180 5.14 1.97 1.77
C ALA A 180 5.54 1.01 2.90
N GLY A 181 4.94 -0.18 2.97
CA GLY A 181 5.18 -1.15 4.05
C GLY A 181 6.59 -1.77 4.10
N LEU A 182 7.46 -1.47 3.14
CA LEU A 182 8.85 -1.95 3.13
C LEU A 182 9.86 -0.84 3.38
N LEU A 183 9.41 0.38 3.73
CA LEU A 183 10.29 1.47 4.13
C LEU A 183 10.95 1.18 5.49
N GLY A 184 12.26 1.44 5.57
CA GLY A 184 13.00 1.35 6.83
C GLY A 184 12.85 2.61 7.69
N GLY A 185 13.08 2.48 8.99
CA GLY A 185 13.11 3.64 9.89
C GLY A 185 14.24 4.61 9.53
N ARG A 186 15.38 4.11 9.02
CA ARG A 186 16.47 4.96 8.52
C ARG A 186 16.06 5.78 7.31
N ASP A 187 15.23 5.22 6.42
CA ASP A 187 14.73 5.96 5.25
C ASP A 187 13.92 7.19 5.69
N LEU A 188 13.10 7.05 6.73
CA LEU A 188 12.34 8.13 7.35
C LEU A 188 13.27 9.14 8.03
N LEU A 189 14.20 8.67 8.88
CA LEU A 189 15.13 9.53 9.60
C LEU A 189 15.94 10.43 8.65
N GLU A 190 16.48 9.86 7.57
CA GLU A 190 17.32 10.58 6.60
C GLU A 190 16.52 11.61 5.79
N GLN A 191 15.30 11.28 5.38
CA GLN A 191 14.52 12.09 4.44
C GLN A 191 13.59 13.10 5.12
N LEU A 192 13.26 12.89 6.40
CA LEU A 192 12.42 13.79 7.18
C LEU A 192 13.21 14.71 8.11
N GLN A 193 14.55 14.59 8.13
CA GLN A 193 15.40 15.42 8.97
C GLN A 193 15.21 16.91 8.67
N GLY A 194 15.01 17.70 9.73
CA GLY A 194 14.86 19.15 9.64
C GLY A 194 13.44 19.63 9.30
N ILE A 195 12.50 18.72 9.08
CA ILE A 195 11.08 19.03 8.93
C ILE A 195 10.47 19.19 10.32
N THR A 196 9.93 20.37 10.63
CA THR A 196 9.15 20.58 11.85
C THR A 196 7.74 20.03 11.67
N MET A 197 7.33 19.13 12.56
CA MET A 197 6.01 18.50 12.61
C MET A 197 5.68 18.12 14.05
N ASP A 198 4.40 18.16 14.42
CA ASP A 198 3.92 17.66 15.72
C ASP A 198 3.72 16.14 15.64
N ARG A 199 3.13 15.67 14.54
CA ARG A 199 2.79 14.26 14.31
C ARG A 199 3.32 13.76 12.97
N LEU A 200 3.76 12.50 12.96
CA LEU A 200 4.16 11.77 11.76
C LEU A 200 3.25 10.56 11.57
N LEU A 201 2.43 10.57 10.53
CA LEU A 201 1.59 9.45 10.14
C LEU A 201 2.35 8.55 9.15
N ILE A 202 2.30 7.25 9.39
CA ILE A 202 2.84 6.20 8.52
C ILE A 202 1.81 5.08 8.38
N THR A 203 1.93 4.21 7.39
CA THR A 203 1.20 2.93 7.44
C THR A 203 1.80 2.05 8.54
N GLU A 204 0.98 1.39 9.33
CA GLU A 204 1.41 0.43 10.35
C GLU A 204 2.18 -0.74 9.74
N SER A 205 1.97 -1.03 8.45
CA SER A 205 2.72 -2.05 7.71
C SER A 205 4.22 -1.74 7.60
N MET A 206 4.69 -0.52 7.93
CA MET A 206 6.13 -0.23 8.03
C MET A 206 6.78 -0.83 9.28
N LEU A 207 5.99 -1.15 10.30
CA LEU A 207 6.45 -1.75 11.54
C LEU A 207 6.36 -3.27 11.46
N LYS A 208 7.22 -3.95 12.20
CA LYS A 208 7.12 -5.41 12.37
C LYS A 208 5.85 -5.74 13.14
N ALA A 209 5.19 -6.84 12.76
CA ALA A 209 4.03 -7.34 13.48
C ALA A 209 4.37 -7.51 14.97
N ASP A 210 3.53 -6.94 15.83
CA ASP A 210 3.59 -7.01 17.30
C ASP A 210 4.80 -6.34 17.96
N GLU A 211 5.64 -5.60 17.21
CA GLU A 211 6.83 -4.94 17.75
C GLU A 211 6.94 -3.47 17.28
N PRO A 212 7.25 -2.50 18.16
CA PRO A 212 7.42 -1.08 17.79
C PRO A 212 8.78 -0.82 17.12
N ILE A 213 9.12 -1.60 16.10
CA ILE A 213 10.40 -1.51 15.38
C ILE A 213 10.19 -1.66 13.87
N PHE A 214 11.03 -0.96 13.10
CA PHE A 214 11.10 -1.06 11.65
C PHE A 214 11.94 -2.27 11.21
N LEU A 215 11.91 -2.60 9.92
CA LEU A 215 12.67 -3.73 9.33
C LEU A 215 14.20 -3.60 9.45
N ASP A 216 14.72 -2.40 9.71
CA ASP A 216 16.14 -2.08 9.85
C ASP A 216 16.57 -1.82 11.30
N ASP A 217 15.80 -2.38 12.24
CA ASP A 217 16.01 -2.36 13.69
C ASP A 217 15.93 -0.97 14.35
N VAL A 218 15.54 0.07 13.60
CA VAL A 218 15.20 1.37 14.19
C VAL A 218 13.92 1.20 15.03
N THR A 219 13.92 1.71 16.26
CA THR A 219 12.73 1.68 17.11
C THR A 219 11.87 2.91 16.90
N VAL A 220 10.57 2.79 17.22
CA VAL A 220 9.67 3.96 17.23
C VAL A 220 10.18 5.04 18.18
N GLU A 221 10.67 4.66 19.36
CA GLU A 221 11.25 5.60 20.32
C GLU A 221 12.45 6.36 19.75
N GLU A 222 13.38 5.67 19.08
CA GLU A 222 14.53 6.30 18.43
C GLU A 222 14.10 7.31 17.37
N LEU A 223 13.10 6.95 16.57
CA LEU A 223 12.58 7.81 15.51
C LEU A 223 11.89 9.06 16.08
N GLU A 224 11.01 8.89 17.06
CA GLU A 224 10.29 9.98 17.73
C GLU A 224 11.26 10.96 18.41
N GLN A 225 12.26 10.45 19.13
CA GLN A 225 13.29 11.27 19.78
C GLN A 225 14.12 12.06 18.78
N THR A 226 14.50 11.44 17.66
CA THR A 226 15.36 12.05 16.65
C THR A 226 14.62 13.12 15.85
N LEU A 227 13.39 12.83 15.41
CA LEU A 227 12.57 13.76 14.62
C LEU A 227 11.79 14.75 15.49
N LYS A 228 11.74 14.53 16.81
CA LYS A 228 10.99 15.34 17.79
C LYS A 228 9.52 15.46 17.43
N THR A 229 8.91 14.32 17.14
CA THR A 229 7.51 14.17 16.74
C THR A 229 6.89 12.97 17.43
N THR A 230 5.56 12.88 17.43
CA THR A 230 4.82 11.67 17.79
C THR A 230 4.52 10.86 16.54
N LEU A 231 4.92 9.60 16.53
CA LEU A 231 4.62 8.66 15.46
C LEU A 231 3.22 8.09 15.64
N VAL A 232 2.43 8.11 14.57
CA VAL A 232 1.04 7.63 14.56
C VAL A 232 0.92 6.60 13.42
N PRO A 233 1.02 5.29 13.73
CA PRO A 233 0.78 4.24 12.74
C PRO A 233 -0.70 4.22 12.33
N CYS A 234 -0.98 4.20 11.04
CA CYS A 234 -2.32 4.09 10.46
C CYS A 234 -2.54 2.71 9.87
N ARG A 235 -3.71 2.13 10.11
CA ARG A 235 -4.18 0.96 9.38
C ARG A 235 -4.33 1.32 7.90
N ASN A 236 -4.27 0.31 7.03
CA ASN A 236 -4.62 0.49 5.61
C ASN A 236 -6.15 0.53 5.45
N ASP A 237 -6.78 1.48 6.15
CA ASP A 237 -8.23 1.65 6.27
C ASP A 237 -8.56 3.15 6.18
N GLY A 238 -9.57 3.50 5.39
CA GLY A 238 -9.93 4.89 5.11
C GLY A 238 -10.53 5.63 6.31
N TYR A 239 -11.26 4.94 7.19
CA TYR A 239 -11.82 5.52 8.41
C TYR A 239 -10.72 5.88 9.41
N ASP A 240 -9.84 4.92 9.71
CA ASP A 240 -8.70 5.09 10.61
C ASP A 240 -7.76 6.19 10.11
N PHE A 241 -7.49 6.23 8.80
CA PHE A 241 -6.67 7.29 8.22
C PHE A 241 -7.30 8.68 8.40
N LEU A 242 -8.61 8.84 8.17
CA LEU A 242 -9.29 10.11 8.37
C LEU A 242 -9.31 10.52 9.85
N GLU A 243 -9.67 9.61 10.76
CA GLU A 243 -9.69 9.86 12.21
C GLU A 243 -8.32 10.36 12.71
N LYS A 244 -7.24 9.70 12.30
CA LYS A 244 -5.87 10.10 12.63
C LYS A 244 -5.48 11.43 11.98
N LEU A 245 -5.85 11.64 10.72
CA LEU A 245 -5.61 12.92 10.04
C LEU A 245 -6.30 14.09 10.76
N LEU A 246 -7.49 13.86 11.33
CA LEU A 246 -8.24 14.85 12.10
C LEU A 246 -7.78 14.99 13.56
N GLY A 247 -6.83 14.17 14.02
CA GLY A 247 -6.28 14.21 15.37
C GLY A 247 -7.28 13.78 16.43
N ARG A 248 -7.99 12.69 16.16
CA ARG A 248 -9.08 12.15 17.00
C ARG A 248 -8.73 10.82 17.67
N GLU A 249 -7.49 10.37 17.61
CA GLU A 249 -7.09 9.17 18.32
C GLU A 249 -7.16 9.32 19.85
N ASP A 250 -7.67 8.29 20.53
CA ASP A 250 -7.41 8.07 21.95
C ASP A 250 -6.00 7.46 22.08
N PHE A 251 -5.03 8.18 22.65
CA PHE A 251 -3.71 7.60 23.00
C PHE A 251 -3.85 6.62 24.19
N PRO A 252 -3.16 5.46 24.26
CA PRO A 252 -1.93 5.07 23.55
C PRO A 252 -1.97 3.70 22.81
N TYR A 253 -1.17 3.55 21.73
CA TYR A 253 -0.96 2.30 20.98
C TYR A 253 -0.08 1.26 21.73
N TYR A 254 0.48 1.62 22.90
CA TYR A 254 1.49 0.83 23.64
C TYR A 254 1.15 0.53 25.10
N GLU A 255 -0.12 0.58 25.52
CA GLU A 255 -0.48 0.05 26.85
C GLU A 255 -0.62 -1.48 26.79
N ASN A 256 0.50 -2.15 27.12
CA ASN A 256 0.63 -3.46 27.77
C ASN A 256 -0.53 -4.46 27.58
N ASP A 257 -0.29 -5.48 26.73
CA ASP A 257 -0.92 -6.81 26.84
C ASP A 257 -0.47 -7.60 28.10
N ASP A 258 -0.03 -6.91 29.14
CA ASP A 258 0.20 -7.44 30.47
C ASP A 258 -0.73 -6.69 31.43
N ILE A 259 -1.92 -7.24 31.70
CA ILE A 259 -2.63 -7.23 33.00
C ILE A 259 -3.81 -8.22 32.94
N ILE A 260 -3.59 -9.35 33.65
CA ILE A 260 -4.47 -10.46 34.14
C ILE A 260 -4.87 -11.57 33.17
#